data_AF-A0A815KA65-F1
#
_entry.id   AF-A0A815KA65-F1
#
_cell.length_a   1.000
_cell.length_b   1.000
_cell.length_c   1.000
_cell.angle_alpha   90.00
_cell.angle_beta   90.00
_cell.angle_gamma   90.00
#
_symmetry.space_group_name_H-M   'P 1'
#
loop_
_entity.id
_entity.type
_entity.pdbx_description
1 polymer ?
#
loop_
_entity_poly.entity_id
_entity_poly.type
_entity_poly.pdbx_seq_one_letter_code
_entity_poly.pdbx_strand_id
1 'polypeptide(L)'
;TVRIASCRNTLLQKAREELSSFDYYLVIDVDVGSSPSFEIKDFLSNFIYERFSWIAMTATQRSEYYDIWALRIKYILPYDCWQRIRELTSFFIDQSYITERLVKIHQEPIPRNISLIEVESAFGGAALYDAKYLNNDCSYEGKNEHRWWWNNEQCEHVSFHRCIQQYANKQKIYINPQFQIC
;
A
#
# COMPACT_ATOMS: atom_id res chain seq x y z
N THR A 1 6.08 -7.48 9.99
CA THR A 1 4.72 -7.26 9.42
C THR A 1 3.60 -7.97 10.20
N VAL A 2 3.78 -9.20 10.70
CA VAL A 2 2.71 -10.00 11.35
C VAL A 2 2.01 -9.27 12.50
N ARG A 3 2.81 -8.62 13.36
CA ARG A 3 2.29 -7.82 14.48
C ARG A 3 1.48 -6.62 13.99
N ILE A 4 1.96 -5.94 12.94
CA ILE A 4 1.27 -4.79 12.33
C ILE A 4 -0.04 -5.23 11.70
N ALA A 5 -0.05 -6.36 10.98
CA ALA A 5 -1.25 -6.94 10.40
C ALA A 5 -2.32 -7.23 11.47
N SER A 6 -1.92 -7.81 12.60
CA SER A 6 -2.81 -8.04 13.75
C SER A 6 -3.43 -6.73 14.28
N CYS A 7 -2.60 -5.68 14.46
CA CYS A 7 -3.10 -4.37 14.87
C CYS A 7 -4.06 -3.75 13.84
N ARG A 8 -3.72 -3.79 12.54
CA ARG A 8 -4.57 -3.24 11.48
C ARG A 8 -5.88 -4.00 11.32
N ASN A 9 -5.87 -5.33 11.46
CA ASN A 9 -7.10 -6.13 11.47
C ASN A 9 -8.01 -5.77 12.65
N THR A 10 -7.44 -5.48 13.82
CA THR A 10 -8.22 -4.99 14.97
C THR A 10 -8.91 -3.66 14.65
N LEU A 11 -8.21 -2.72 14.02
CA LEU A 11 -8.78 -1.43 13.60
C LEU A 11 -9.81 -1.60 12.49
N LEU A 12 -9.53 -2.45 11.51
CA LEU A 12 -10.44 -2.78 10.40
C LEU A 12 -11.73 -3.42 10.89
N GLN A 13 -11.66 -4.31 11.88
CA GLN A 13 -12.85 -4.91 12.50
C GLN A 13 -13.72 -3.84 13.18
N LYS A 14 -13.11 -2.94 13.96
CA LYS A 14 -13.84 -1.83 14.57
C LYS A 14 -14.49 -0.93 13.51
N ALA A 15 -13.75 -0.62 12.45
CA ALA A 15 -14.30 0.15 11.33
C ALA A 15 -15.51 -0.58 10.71
N ARG A 16 -15.42 -1.90 10.50
CA ARG A 16 -16.51 -2.76 9.99
C ARG A 16 -17.78 -2.74 10.82
N GLU A 17 -17.65 -2.75 12.13
CA GLU A 17 -18.79 -2.66 13.06
C GLU A 17 -19.56 -1.34 12.89
N GLU A 18 -18.89 -0.29 12.40
CA GLU A 18 -19.47 1.04 12.17
C GLU A 18 -19.59 1.44 10.69
N LEU A 19 -19.27 0.53 9.74
CA LEU A 19 -19.14 0.88 8.30
C LEU A 19 -20.40 1.45 7.68
N SER A 20 -21.59 1.02 8.15
CA SER A 20 -22.86 1.58 7.68
C SER A 20 -22.99 3.09 7.93
N SER A 21 -22.12 3.65 8.78
CA SER A 21 -22.09 5.07 9.16
C SER A 21 -21.04 5.89 8.41
N PHE A 22 -20.17 5.27 7.58
CA PHE A 22 -19.06 5.96 6.93
C PHE A 22 -18.93 5.64 5.45
N ASP A 23 -18.64 6.67 4.64
CA ASP A 23 -18.43 6.53 3.20
C ASP A 23 -17.00 6.09 2.84
N TYR A 24 -16.04 6.39 3.73
CA TYR A 24 -14.63 6.16 3.51
C TYR A 24 -13.95 5.66 4.79
N TYR A 25 -12.84 4.95 4.60
CA TYR A 25 -11.97 4.49 5.68
C TYR A 25 -10.53 4.93 5.39
N LEU A 26 -9.93 5.67 6.31
CA LEU A 26 -8.56 6.15 6.18
C LEU A 26 -7.64 5.35 7.10
N VAL A 27 -6.60 4.76 6.53
CA VAL A 27 -5.48 4.18 7.28
C VAL A 27 -4.30 5.13 7.15
N ILE A 28 -3.66 5.45 8.27
CA ILE A 28 -2.45 6.27 8.33
C ILE A 28 -1.49 5.69 9.37
N ASP A 29 -0.23 5.58 9.02
CA ASP A 29 0.84 5.28 9.97
C ASP A 29 1.23 6.58 10.68
N VAL A 30 1.19 6.61 12.01
CA VAL A 30 1.38 7.83 12.85
C VAL A 30 2.82 7.95 13.34
N ASP A 31 3.73 7.16 12.80
CA ASP A 31 5.17 7.22 13.06
C ASP A 31 5.93 8.09 12.05
N VAL A 32 5.23 8.69 11.08
CA VAL A 32 5.78 9.77 10.25
C VAL A 32 6.06 10.98 11.15
N GLY A 33 7.33 11.32 11.27
CA GLY A 33 7.90 12.14 12.35
C GLY A 33 7.24 13.48 12.66
N SER A 34 7.69 14.08 13.76
CA SER A 34 7.15 15.19 14.57
C SER A 34 6.71 16.50 13.88
N SER A 35 6.63 16.55 12.57
CA SER A 35 5.88 17.57 11.83
C SER A 35 5.37 16.93 10.53
N PRO A 36 4.16 16.35 10.53
CA PRO A 36 3.59 15.90 9.28
C PRO A 36 3.30 17.14 8.46
N SER A 37 3.95 17.22 7.30
CA SER A 37 3.54 18.12 6.23
C SER A 37 2.24 17.62 5.55
N PHE A 38 1.37 16.98 6.33
CA PHE A 38 0.06 16.52 5.92
C PHE A 38 -0.84 17.73 5.79
N GLU A 39 -0.97 18.21 4.56
CA GLU A 39 -1.85 19.32 4.28
C GLU A 39 -3.26 18.80 4.00
N ILE A 40 -4.27 19.42 4.63
CA ILE A 40 -5.68 19.08 4.38
C ILE A 40 -6.00 19.12 2.88
N LYS A 41 -5.40 20.05 2.13
CA LYS A 41 -5.58 20.16 0.67
C LYS A 41 -5.11 18.90 -0.09
N ASP A 42 -4.06 18.24 0.39
CA ASP A 42 -3.49 17.04 -0.23
C ASP A 42 -4.41 15.85 0.03
N PHE A 43 -4.97 15.74 1.24
CA PHE A 43 -6.04 14.78 1.53
C PHE A 43 -7.31 15.05 0.71
N LEU A 44 -7.72 16.31 0.59
CA LEU A 44 -8.92 16.69 -0.16
C LEU A 44 -8.80 16.42 -1.66
N SER A 45 -7.56 16.31 -2.20
CA SER A 45 -7.32 15.95 -3.60
C SER A 45 -7.92 14.59 -3.98
N ASN A 46 -8.16 13.69 -3.02
CA ASN A 46 -8.78 12.39 -3.29
C ASN A 46 -10.25 12.51 -3.73
N PHE A 47 -10.94 13.59 -3.35
CA PHE A 47 -12.37 13.77 -3.60
C PHE A 47 -12.68 14.53 -4.90
N ILE A 48 -11.66 14.93 -5.67
CA ILE A 48 -11.86 15.49 -7.02
C ILE A 48 -12.27 14.38 -8.01
N TYR A 49 -12.00 13.13 -7.66
CA TYR A 49 -12.36 11.95 -8.44
C TYR A 49 -13.73 11.42 -8.02
N GLU A 50 -14.51 10.97 -9.00
CA GLU A 50 -15.86 10.48 -8.77
C GLU A 50 -15.86 9.31 -7.77
N ARG A 51 -16.76 9.36 -6.78
CA ARG A 51 -16.99 8.25 -5.86
C ARG A 51 -17.33 7.00 -6.66
N PHE A 52 -16.91 5.82 -6.17
CA PHE A 52 -17.12 4.53 -6.85
C PHE A 52 -16.32 4.29 -8.13
N SER A 53 -15.43 5.20 -8.55
CA SER A 53 -14.51 4.99 -9.68
C SER A 53 -13.18 4.33 -9.28
N TRP A 54 -12.90 4.24 -7.98
CA TRP A 54 -11.68 3.70 -7.40
C TRP A 54 -11.98 2.88 -6.14
N ILE A 55 -11.07 1.97 -5.79
CA ILE A 55 -11.12 1.16 -4.56
C ILE A 55 -10.43 1.89 -3.42
N ALA A 56 -9.19 2.31 -3.68
CA ALA A 56 -8.38 3.06 -2.73
C ALA A 56 -7.51 4.10 -3.44
N MET A 57 -7.30 5.22 -2.75
CA MET A 57 -6.31 6.23 -3.07
C MET A 57 -5.20 6.16 -2.02
N THR A 58 -4.00 5.82 -2.47
CA THR A 58 -2.81 5.65 -1.64
C THR A 58 -1.92 6.87 -1.76
N ALA A 59 -1.22 7.17 -0.67
CA ALA A 59 -0.39 8.36 -0.58
C ALA A 59 1.00 8.15 -1.20
N THR A 60 1.68 9.27 -1.41
CA THR A 60 3.10 9.33 -1.75
C THR A 60 3.84 10.30 -0.83
N GLN A 61 5.15 10.46 -1.03
CA GLN A 61 6.00 11.39 -0.29
C GLN A 61 6.33 12.62 -1.14
N ARG A 62 6.78 13.70 -0.49
CA ARG A 62 7.29 14.89 -1.20
C ARG A 62 8.64 14.67 -1.85
N SER A 63 9.45 13.79 -1.25
CA SER A 63 10.73 13.34 -1.79
C SER A 63 10.53 12.03 -2.54
N GLU A 64 11.12 10.94 -2.08
CA GLU A 64 11.14 9.64 -2.74
C GLU A 64 10.03 8.75 -2.19
N TYR A 65 9.33 8.04 -3.07
CA TYR A 65 8.33 7.06 -2.63
C TYR A 65 9.04 5.90 -1.90
N TYR A 66 8.83 5.76 -0.59
CA TYR A 66 9.64 4.85 0.23
C TYR A 66 9.11 3.42 0.29
N ASP A 67 7.79 3.23 0.20
CA ASP A 67 7.12 1.97 0.54
C ASP A 67 7.08 0.97 -0.63
N ILE A 68 8.27 0.58 -1.09
CA ILE A 68 8.44 -0.38 -2.19
C ILE A 68 7.97 -1.79 -1.80
N TRP A 69 7.93 -2.11 -0.50
CA TRP A 69 7.46 -3.42 -0.07
C TRP A 69 5.97 -3.62 -0.34
N ALA A 70 5.16 -2.58 -0.13
CA ALA A 70 3.74 -2.57 -0.47
C ALA A 70 3.46 -2.40 -1.98
N LEU A 71 4.40 -1.80 -2.73
CA LEU A 71 4.21 -1.42 -4.12
C LEU A 71 4.15 -2.63 -5.07
N ARG A 72 3.06 -2.75 -5.83
CA ARG A 72 2.91 -3.70 -6.93
C ARG A 72 2.38 -2.98 -8.15
N ILE A 73 3.19 -2.93 -9.19
CA ILE A 73 2.82 -2.34 -10.48
C ILE A 73 2.87 -3.44 -11.52
N LYS A 74 1.75 -3.62 -12.24
CA LYS A 74 1.62 -4.66 -13.25
C LYS A 74 2.76 -4.58 -14.27
N TYR A 75 3.45 -5.70 -14.50
CA TYR A 75 4.61 -5.85 -15.39
C TYR A 75 5.90 -5.11 -15.01
N ILE A 76 5.87 -4.13 -14.10
CA ILE A 76 7.05 -3.36 -13.66
C ILE A 76 7.62 -3.93 -12.36
N LEU A 77 6.77 -4.06 -11.34
CA LEU A 77 7.14 -4.61 -10.03
C LEU A 77 6.03 -5.56 -9.53
N PRO A 78 5.79 -6.71 -10.19
CA PRO A 78 4.70 -7.62 -9.81
C PRO A 78 5.05 -8.57 -8.65
N TYR A 79 6.19 -8.38 -7.99
CA TYR A 79 6.77 -9.33 -7.04
C TYR A 79 7.14 -8.67 -5.70
N ASP A 80 7.38 -9.50 -4.68
CA ASP A 80 7.94 -9.05 -3.40
C ASP A 80 9.45 -8.82 -3.55
N CYS A 81 9.87 -7.54 -3.48
CA CYS A 81 11.26 -7.13 -3.67
C CYS A 81 12.21 -7.74 -2.63
N TRP A 82 11.80 -7.84 -1.37
CA TRP A 82 12.63 -8.40 -0.30
C TRP A 82 12.74 -9.90 -0.38
N GLN A 83 11.69 -10.59 -0.80
CA GLN A 83 11.79 -12.00 -1.15
C GLN A 83 12.79 -12.19 -2.29
N ARG A 84 12.68 -11.40 -3.37
CA ARG A 84 13.57 -11.52 -4.53
C ARG A 84 15.03 -11.26 -4.14
N ILE A 85 15.27 -10.29 -3.26
CA ILE A 85 16.59 -10.07 -2.65
C ILE A 85 17.08 -11.32 -1.94
N ARG A 86 16.29 -11.91 -1.04
CA ARG A 86 16.67 -13.12 -0.29
C ARG A 86 17.03 -14.28 -1.21
N GLU A 87 16.22 -14.51 -2.25
CA GLU A 87 16.49 -15.53 -3.26
C GLU A 87 17.83 -15.30 -3.97
N LEU A 88 18.13 -14.07 -4.39
CA LEU A 88 19.35 -13.74 -5.12
C LEU A 88 20.60 -13.73 -4.23
N THR A 89 20.48 -13.29 -2.96
CA THR A 89 21.61 -13.31 -2.02
C THR A 89 22.07 -14.73 -1.68
N SER A 90 21.18 -15.73 -1.81
CA SER A 90 21.57 -17.14 -1.65
C SER A 90 22.59 -17.63 -2.70
N PHE A 91 22.79 -16.86 -3.78
CA PHE A 91 23.77 -17.10 -4.84
C PHE A 91 25.08 -16.29 -4.67
N PHE A 92 25.43 -15.84 -3.46
CA PHE A 92 26.64 -15.06 -3.14
C PHE A 92 26.75 -13.71 -3.87
N ILE A 93 25.64 -13.16 -4.34
CA ILE A 93 25.59 -11.80 -4.87
C ILE A 93 25.47 -10.81 -3.70
N ASP A 94 26.21 -9.72 -3.78
CA ASP A 94 26.19 -8.67 -2.77
C ASP A 94 24.76 -8.10 -2.56
N GLN A 95 24.30 -8.10 -1.31
CA GLN A 95 22.95 -7.69 -0.96
C GLN A 95 22.71 -6.20 -1.24
N SER A 96 23.72 -5.35 -1.09
CA SER A 96 23.58 -3.91 -1.31
C SER A 96 23.33 -3.62 -2.80
N TYR A 97 24.08 -4.30 -3.67
CA TYR A 97 23.89 -4.24 -5.12
C TYR A 97 22.49 -4.69 -5.55
N ILE A 98 21.99 -5.80 -5.00
CA ILE A 98 20.63 -6.28 -5.35
C ILE A 98 19.57 -5.31 -4.81
N THR A 99 19.75 -4.79 -3.59
CA THR A 99 18.81 -3.83 -2.99
C THR A 99 18.73 -2.55 -3.82
N GLU A 100 19.87 -2.06 -4.32
CA GLU A 100 19.90 -0.92 -5.23
C GLU A 100 19.06 -1.22 -6.49
N ARG A 101 19.28 -2.37 -7.12
CA ARG A 101 18.62 -2.78 -8.38
C ARG A 101 17.16 -3.20 -8.26
N LEU A 102 16.67 -3.59 -7.08
CA LEU A 102 15.31 -4.10 -6.90
C LEU A 102 14.42 -3.21 -6.04
N VAL A 103 15.01 -2.32 -5.24
CA VAL A 103 14.28 -1.42 -4.34
C VAL A 103 14.55 0.02 -4.70
N LYS A 104 15.82 0.46 -4.66
CA LYS A 104 16.16 1.89 -4.81
C LYS A 104 15.80 2.45 -6.18
N ILE A 105 15.91 1.67 -7.26
CA ILE A 105 15.47 2.10 -8.61
C ILE A 105 13.99 2.48 -8.70
N HIS A 106 13.18 2.12 -7.71
CA HIS A 106 11.76 2.44 -7.64
C HIS A 106 11.46 3.54 -6.60
N GLN A 107 12.45 3.96 -5.80
CA GLN A 107 12.33 5.04 -4.83
C GLN A 107 12.57 6.39 -5.51
N GLU A 108 11.71 6.71 -6.46
CA GLU A 108 11.77 7.95 -7.22
C GLU A 108 10.72 8.95 -6.72
N PRO A 109 10.97 10.27 -6.83
CA PRO A 109 9.94 11.27 -6.61
C PRO A 109 8.80 11.14 -7.61
N ILE A 110 7.56 11.19 -7.11
CA ILE A 110 6.36 11.16 -7.96
C ILE A 110 5.90 12.61 -8.20
N PRO A 111 5.96 13.13 -9.44
CA PRO A 111 5.54 14.50 -9.72
C PRO A 111 4.05 14.72 -9.45
N ARG A 112 3.69 15.79 -8.75
CA ARG A 112 2.29 16.09 -8.37
C ARG A 112 1.34 16.35 -9.54
N ASN A 113 1.88 16.64 -10.74
CA ASN A 113 1.14 17.09 -11.91
C ASN A 113 0.84 15.98 -12.92
N ILE A 114 1.09 14.71 -12.58
CA ILE A 114 0.71 13.58 -13.41
C ILE A 114 -0.64 13.00 -12.97
N SER A 115 -1.22 12.18 -13.85
CA SER A 115 -2.45 11.45 -13.56
C SER A 115 -2.25 10.39 -12.48
N LEU A 116 -3.37 9.88 -11.93
CA LEU A 116 -3.36 8.73 -11.03
C LEU A 116 -2.55 7.57 -11.62
N ILE A 117 -1.77 6.90 -10.77
CA ILE A 117 -0.97 5.74 -11.15
C ILE A 117 -1.73 4.49 -10.73
N GLU A 118 -2.21 3.69 -11.69
CA GLU A 118 -2.86 2.41 -11.41
C GLU A 118 -1.84 1.41 -10.82
N VAL A 119 -2.20 0.79 -9.71
CA VAL A 119 -1.38 -0.21 -9.02
C VAL A 119 -2.21 -1.41 -8.58
N GLU A 120 -1.55 -2.55 -8.40
CA GLU A 120 -2.15 -3.72 -7.74
C GLU A 120 -2.11 -3.54 -6.21
N SER A 121 -1.12 -2.83 -5.70
CA SER A 121 -1.00 -2.47 -4.28
C SER A 121 -0.03 -1.31 -4.12
N ALA A 122 -0.30 -0.41 -3.19
CA ALA A 122 0.60 0.63 -2.71
C ALA A 122 0.11 1.09 -1.33
N PHE A 123 0.91 1.83 -0.58
CA PHE A 123 0.43 2.41 0.68
C PHE A 123 1.10 3.75 0.94
N GLY A 124 2.43 3.77 1.01
CA GLY A 124 3.16 5.04 1.16
C GLY A 124 2.77 5.78 2.44
N GLY A 125 2.43 5.04 3.50
CA GLY A 125 2.09 5.51 4.84
C GLY A 125 0.66 6.01 5.04
N ALA A 126 -0.15 6.16 3.99
CA ALA A 126 -1.58 6.43 4.13
C ALA A 126 -2.41 5.91 2.94
N ALA A 127 -3.61 5.41 3.22
CA ALA A 127 -4.55 4.97 2.18
C ALA A 127 -5.99 5.28 2.57
N LEU A 128 -6.70 5.96 1.67
CA LEU A 128 -8.13 6.22 1.75
C LEU A 128 -8.87 5.16 0.92
N TYR A 129 -9.72 4.37 1.55
CA TYR A 129 -10.54 3.35 0.92
C TYR A 129 -11.98 3.84 0.82
N ASP A 130 -12.67 3.53 -0.29
CA ASP A 130 -14.12 3.63 -0.33
C ASP A 130 -14.70 2.47 0.50
N ALA A 131 -15.50 2.81 1.51
CA ALA A 131 -15.99 1.89 2.53
C ALA A 131 -16.73 0.69 1.93
N LYS A 132 -17.35 0.85 0.77
CA LYS A 132 -18.11 -0.23 0.14
C LYS A 132 -17.25 -1.43 -0.29
N TYR A 133 -15.95 -1.22 -0.48
CA TYR A 133 -15.01 -2.28 -0.88
C TYR A 133 -14.40 -3.02 0.33
N LEU A 134 -14.70 -2.59 1.55
CA LEU A 134 -14.18 -3.21 2.78
C LEU A 134 -14.95 -4.48 3.17
N ASN A 135 -14.91 -5.48 2.29
CA ASN A 135 -15.58 -6.76 2.51
C ASN A 135 -15.05 -7.46 3.77
N ASN A 136 -15.94 -8.00 4.61
CA ASN A 136 -15.63 -8.76 5.83
C ASN A 136 -14.66 -9.94 5.62
N ASP A 137 -14.62 -10.51 4.42
CA ASP A 137 -13.75 -11.64 4.09
C ASP A 137 -12.28 -11.24 3.89
N CYS A 138 -11.98 -9.94 3.73
CA CYS A 138 -10.63 -9.47 3.49
C CYS A 138 -9.89 -9.12 4.78
N SER A 139 -8.61 -9.48 4.86
CA SER A 139 -7.78 -9.14 6.01
C SER A 139 -6.34 -8.83 5.62
N TYR A 140 -5.65 -8.09 6.48
CA TYR A 140 -4.21 -7.88 6.40
C TYR A 140 -3.49 -9.16 6.80
N GLU A 141 -2.58 -9.67 5.96
CA GLU A 141 -1.84 -10.90 6.23
C GLU A 141 -0.34 -10.65 6.11
N GLY A 142 0.34 -10.59 7.26
CA GLY A 142 1.79 -10.38 7.30
C GLY A 142 2.63 -11.63 7.08
N LYS A 143 2.02 -12.80 6.84
CA LYS A 143 2.74 -14.05 6.53
C LYS A 143 2.22 -14.65 5.24
N ASN A 144 3.12 -15.26 4.49
CA ASN A 144 2.77 -16.11 3.36
C ASN A 144 2.83 -17.58 3.79
N GLU A 145 1.67 -18.20 4.03
CA GLU A 145 1.59 -19.57 4.53
C GLU A 145 1.99 -20.63 3.48
N HIS A 146 1.98 -20.28 2.19
CA HIS A 146 2.40 -21.18 1.12
C HIS A 146 3.93 -21.32 1.00
N ARG A 147 4.70 -20.86 1.99
CA ARG A 147 6.16 -20.80 1.94
C ARG A 147 6.82 -21.48 3.13
N TRP A 148 7.73 -22.38 2.80
CA TRP A 148 8.41 -23.30 3.72
C TRP A 148 9.73 -22.77 4.31
N TRP A 149 10.15 -21.56 3.94
CA TRP A 149 11.44 -20.97 4.33
C TRP A 149 11.37 -20.23 5.68
N TRP A 150 12.50 -20.18 6.39
CA TRP A 150 12.66 -19.32 7.57
C TRP A 150 12.46 -17.85 7.16
N ASN A 151 11.54 -17.15 7.84
CA ASN A 151 11.05 -15.79 7.52
C ASN A 151 10.09 -15.69 6.30
N ASN A 152 8.85 -16.17 6.50
CA ASN A 152 7.76 -16.09 5.54
C ASN A 152 6.97 -14.77 5.60
N GLU A 153 7.57 -13.69 6.10
CA GLU A 153 6.94 -12.38 6.15
C GLU A 153 6.70 -11.82 4.74
N GLN A 154 5.55 -11.17 4.57
CA GLN A 154 5.14 -10.42 3.36
C GLN A 154 4.47 -9.11 3.76
N CYS A 155 4.47 -8.10 2.89
CA CYS A 155 3.72 -6.88 3.18
C CYS A 155 2.21 -7.16 3.27
N GLU A 156 1.64 -6.83 4.41
CA GLU A 156 0.24 -7.10 4.76
C GLU A 156 -0.78 -6.33 3.90
N HIS A 157 -0.38 -5.19 3.34
CA HIS A 157 -1.21 -4.45 2.39
C HIS A 157 -1.44 -5.22 1.09
N VAL A 158 -0.46 -6.00 0.64
CA VAL A 158 -0.54 -6.69 -0.66
C VAL A 158 -1.62 -7.77 -0.63
N SER A 159 -1.74 -8.54 0.46
CA SER A 159 -2.80 -9.54 0.59
C SER A 159 -4.18 -8.88 0.71
N PHE A 160 -4.27 -7.80 1.49
CA PHE A 160 -5.50 -7.06 1.69
C PHE A 160 -6.02 -6.44 0.39
N HIS A 161 -5.15 -5.73 -0.35
CA HIS A 161 -5.45 -5.15 -1.65
C HIS A 161 -5.89 -6.20 -2.67
N ARG A 162 -5.16 -7.31 -2.75
CA ARG A 162 -5.55 -8.43 -3.63
C ARG A 162 -6.95 -8.93 -3.32
N CYS A 163 -7.29 -9.09 -2.04
CA CYS A 163 -8.61 -9.57 -1.64
C CYS A 163 -9.70 -8.57 -2.02
N ILE A 164 -9.59 -7.30 -1.63
CA ILE A 164 -10.65 -6.31 -1.91
C ILE A 164 -10.84 -6.09 -3.42
N GLN A 165 -9.79 -6.25 -4.23
CA GLN A 165 -9.86 -6.20 -5.68
C GLN A 165 -10.69 -7.34 -6.29
N GLN A 166 -10.81 -8.51 -5.63
CA GLN A 166 -11.66 -9.62 -6.11
C GLN A 166 -13.15 -9.28 -6.07
N TYR A 167 -13.55 -8.34 -5.20
CA TYR A 167 -14.92 -7.87 -5.06
C TYR A 167 -15.20 -6.61 -5.89
N ALA A 168 -14.18 -6.09 -6.58
CA ALA A 168 -14.32 -4.96 -7.49
C ALA A 168 -14.43 -5.45 -8.94
N ASN A 169 -15.29 -4.81 -9.73
CA ASN A 169 -15.43 -5.15 -11.15
C ASN A 169 -14.35 -4.47 -12.00
N LYS A 170 -14.42 -3.14 -12.09
CA LYS A 170 -13.52 -2.34 -12.93
C LYS A 170 -12.64 -1.39 -12.13
N GLN A 171 -13.00 -1.13 -10.88
CA GLN A 171 -12.30 -0.19 -10.03
C GLN A 171 -10.92 -0.71 -9.64
N LYS A 172 -10.01 0.23 -9.42
CA LYS A 172 -8.59 -0.03 -9.18
C LYS A 172 -8.12 0.70 -7.94
N ILE A 173 -6.92 0.33 -7.50
CA ILE A 173 -6.18 1.07 -6.49
C ILE A 173 -5.25 2.01 -7.24
N TYR A 174 -5.13 3.22 -6.72
CA TYR A 174 -4.27 4.23 -7.32
C TYR A 174 -3.30 4.80 -6.29
N ILE A 175 -2.12 5.18 -6.74
CA ILE A 175 -1.33 6.22 -6.08
C ILE A 175 -1.87 7.55 -6.60
N ASN A 176 -2.28 8.42 -5.69
CA ASN A 176 -2.66 9.79 -6.02
C ASN A 176 -1.45 10.72 -5.83
N PRO A 177 -0.83 11.24 -6.90
CA PRO A 177 0.36 12.10 -6.78
C PRO A 177 0.16 13.39 -5.97
N GLN A 178 -1.10 13.81 -5.79
CA GLN A 178 -1.45 14.98 -4.98
C GLN A 178 -1.73 14.64 -3.51
N PHE A 179 -1.97 13.36 -3.18
CA PHE A 179 -2.15 12.90 -1.82
C PHE A 179 -0.79 12.59 -1.20
N GLN A 180 -0.10 13.65 -0.77
CA GLN A 180 1.23 13.52 -0.19
C GLN A 180 1.19 13.51 1.34
N ILE A 181 1.99 12.64 1.94
CA ILE A 181 2.33 12.67 3.35
C ILE A 181 3.84 12.87 3.49
N CYS A 182 4.24 13.79 4.36
CA CYS A 182 5.63 14.12 4.69
C CYS A 182 6.50 14.69 3.54
#